data_AF-A0A1J4XBT2-F1
#
_entry.id   AF-A0A1J4XBT2-F1
#
_cell.length_a   1.000
_cell.length_b   1.000
_cell.length_c   1.000
_cell.angle_alpha   90.00
_cell.angle_beta   90.00
_cell.angle_gamma   90.00
#
_symmetry.space_group_name_H-M   'P 1'
#
loop_
_entity.id
_entity.type
_entity.pdbx_description
1 polymer ?
#
loop_
_entity_poly.entity_id
_entity_poly.type
_entity_poly.pdbx_seq_one_letter_code
_entity_poly.pdbx_strand_id
1 'polypeptide(L)'
;MPTRDKMDVVWKLRDAKRAHIGWVSNARAIIEGMPLQKEQVPINETECTFGKWYFGDGQMLSHLREYQAISESHEKLHGQYLEIFTLLFQNNHKEKTTLFQKLFGSTSDAGDEHRNQAREKFHFLKETSMEISKKLDALEGVILAMDDATFQALR
;
A
#
# COMPACT_ATOMS: atom_id res chain seq x y z
N MET A 1 14.74 -25.17 16.30
CA MET A 1 14.92 -24.00 15.41
C MET A 1 13.80 -24.07 14.37
N PRO A 2 13.16 -22.97 13.99
CA PRO A 2 12.05 -23.01 13.04
C PRO A 2 12.47 -23.60 11.68
N THR A 3 11.55 -24.28 11.00
CA THR A 3 11.81 -24.75 9.62
C THR A 3 12.08 -23.60 8.64
N ARG A 4 12.79 -23.91 7.55
CA ARG A 4 13.07 -22.94 6.47
C ARG A 4 11.78 -22.36 5.89
N ASP A 5 10.78 -23.20 5.64
CA ASP A 5 9.48 -22.79 5.11
C ASP A 5 8.75 -21.81 6.03
N LYS A 6 8.75 -22.08 7.34
CA LYS A 6 8.15 -21.20 8.34
C LYS A 6 8.85 -19.83 8.36
N MET A 7 10.17 -19.83 8.29
CA MET A 7 10.93 -18.58 8.22
C MET A 7 10.68 -17.83 6.92
N ASP A 8 10.55 -18.51 5.78
CA ASP A 8 10.25 -17.89 4.50
C ASP A 8 8.92 -17.12 4.53
N VAL A 9 7.90 -17.65 5.22
CA VAL A 9 6.65 -16.93 5.47
C VAL A 9 6.89 -15.68 6.33
N VAL A 10 7.62 -15.81 7.45
CA VAL A 10 7.95 -14.67 8.32
C VAL A 10 8.69 -13.56 7.55
N TRP A 11 9.62 -13.93 6.66
CA TRP A 11 10.33 -12.98 5.82
C TRP A 11 9.40 -12.23 4.87
N LYS A 12 8.43 -12.92 4.25
CA LYS A 12 7.43 -12.29 3.38
C LYS A 12 6.55 -11.29 4.14
N LEU A 13 6.14 -11.59 5.36
CA LEU A 13 5.37 -10.66 6.20
C LEU A 13 6.20 -9.39 6.52
N ARG A 14 7.48 -9.56 6.85
CA ARG A 14 8.39 -8.44 7.13
C ARG A 14 8.72 -7.62 5.88
N ASP A 15 8.87 -8.26 4.73
CA ASP A 15 9.03 -7.57 3.43
C ASP A 15 7.78 -6.76 3.10
N ALA A 16 6.58 -7.33 3.29
CA ALA A 16 5.32 -6.64 3.08
C ALA A 16 5.21 -5.40 3.98
N LYS A 17 5.58 -5.51 5.26
CA LYS A 17 5.61 -4.35 6.18
C LYS A 17 6.50 -3.24 5.64
N ARG A 18 7.72 -3.58 5.21
CA ARG A 18 8.67 -2.61 4.63
C ARG A 18 8.14 -1.97 3.35
N ALA A 19 7.51 -2.76 2.47
CA ALA A 19 6.93 -2.25 1.23
C ALA A 19 5.84 -1.21 1.50
N HIS A 20 4.91 -1.48 2.42
CA HIS A 20 3.84 -0.55 2.78
C HIS A 20 4.35 0.77 3.41
N ILE A 21 5.43 0.72 4.19
CA ILE A 21 6.11 1.94 4.68
C ILE A 21 6.70 2.73 3.51
N GLY A 22 7.34 2.04 2.54
CA GLY A 22 7.85 2.64 1.31
C GLY A 22 6.75 3.34 0.51
N TRP A 23 5.56 2.75 0.43
CA TRP A 23 4.41 3.34 -0.26
C TRP A 23 3.93 4.64 0.39
N VAL A 24 3.86 4.68 1.73
CA VAL A 24 3.57 5.93 2.45
C VAL A 24 4.63 6.99 2.15
N SER A 25 5.91 6.61 2.12
CA SER A 25 6.98 7.55 1.76
C SER A 25 6.83 8.08 0.33
N ASN A 26 6.48 7.22 -0.62
CA ASN A 26 6.26 7.58 -2.02
C ASN A 26 5.08 8.53 -2.17
N ALA A 27 3.94 8.25 -1.52
CA ALA A 27 2.77 9.14 -1.54
C ALA A 27 3.13 10.54 -1.02
N ARG A 28 3.87 10.62 0.09
CA ARG A 28 4.37 11.89 0.63
C ARG A 28 5.23 12.63 -0.40
N ALA A 29 6.19 11.94 -1.00
CA ALA A 29 7.11 12.54 -1.95
C ALA A 29 6.39 13.17 -3.14
N ILE A 30 5.42 12.45 -3.69
CA ILE A 30 4.59 12.91 -4.81
C ILE A 30 3.74 14.12 -4.40
N ILE A 31 3.13 14.10 -3.21
CA ILE A 31 2.35 15.24 -2.68
C ILE A 31 3.24 16.50 -2.51
N GLU A 32 4.50 16.30 -2.15
CA GLU A 32 5.50 17.36 -2.00
C GLU A 32 6.07 17.85 -3.35
N GLY A 33 5.60 17.29 -4.47
CA GLY A 33 5.96 17.72 -5.82
C GLY A 33 7.20 17.04 -6.39
N MET A 34 7.69 15.96 -5.78
CA MET A 34 8.75 15.16 -6.39
C MET A 34 8.25 14.48 -7.68
N PRO A 35 9.11 14.34 -8.70
CA PRO A 35 8.74 13.66 -9.94
C PRO A 35 8.30 12.21 -9.68
N LEU A 36 7.21 11.82 -10.32
CA LEU A 36 6.70 10.46 -10.26
C LEU A 36 7.62 9.49 -11.01
N GLN A 37 8.10 8.47 -10.30
CA GLN A 37 8.81 7.34 -10.88
C GLN A 37 7.84 6.19 -11.19
N LYS A 38 8.21 5.32 -12.13
CA LYS A 38 7.36 4.20 -12.59
C LYS A 38 6.95 3.29 -11.43
N GLU A 39 7.86 3.07 -10.49
CA GLU A 39 7.70 2.22 -9.32
C GLU A 39 6.74 2.82 -8.27
N GLN A 40 6.36 4.09 -8.43
CA GLN A 40 5.47 4.80 -7.52
C GLN A 40 4.04 4.90 -8.07
N VAL A 41 3.78 4.38 -9.27
CA VAL A 41 2.44 4.31 -9.85
C VAL A 41 1.60 3.29 -9.04
N PRO A 42 0.36 3.63 -8.67
CA PRO A 42 -0.54 2.69 -8.00
C PRO A 42 -0.70 1.42 -8.83
N ILE A 43 -0.64 0.28 -8.17
CA ILE A 43 -0.97 -1.03 -8.74
C ILE A 43 -2.15 -1.62 -7.96
N ASN A 44 -2.88 -2.55 -8.57
CA ASN A 44 -3.95 -3.27 -7.87
C ASN A 44 -3.38 -4.06 -6.68
N GLU A 45 -4.16 -4.18 -5.61
CA GLU A 45 -3.85 -4.93 -4.39
C GLU A 45 -3.44 -6.38 -4.67
N THR A 46 -4.08 -7.06 -5.63
CA THR A 46 -3.73 -8.42 -6.04
C THR A 46 -2.44 -8.50 -6.86
N GLU A 47 -2.00 -7.38 -7.44
CA GLU A 47 -0.84 -7.31 -8.33
C GLU A 47 0.47 -6.94 -7.62
N CYS A 48 0.40 -6.45 -6.38
CA CYS A 48 1.59 -6.17 -5.60
C CYS A 48 2.28 -7.47 -5.14
N THR A 49 3.57 -7.40 -4.81
CA THR A 49 4.34 -8.58 -4.37
C THR A 49 3.68 -9.30 -3.19
N PHE A 50 3.14 -8.54 -2.24
CA PHE A 50 2.41 -9.11 -1.12
C PHE A 50 1.07 -9.71 -1.55
N GLY A 51 0.29 -9.01 -2.39
CA GLY A 51 -0.98 -9.50 -2.92
C GLY A 51 -0.85 -10.81 -3.69
N LYS A 52 0.14 -10.90 -4.58
CA LYS A 52 0.44 -12.14 -5.33
C LYS A 52 0.72 -13.31 -4.41
N TRP A 53 1.43 -13.07 -3.31
CA TRP A 53 1.64 -14.09 -2.29
C TRP A 53 0.36 -14.35 -1.49
N TYR A 54 -0.36 -13.32 -1.06
CA TYR A 54 -1.57 -13.42 -0.22
C TYR A 54 -2.72 -14.18 -0.92
N PHE A 55 -2.88 -14.00 -2.23
CA PHE A 55 -3.87 -14.73 -3.02
C PHE A 55 -3.32 -16.02 -3.64
N GLY A 56 -2.00 -16.25 -3.55
CA GLY A 56 -1.32 -17.46 -3.98
C GLY A 56 -0.88 -18.32 -2.80
N ASP A 57 0.44 -18.54 -2.66
CA ASP A 57 1.01 -19.44 -1.65
C ASP A 57 0.58 -19.15 -0.21
N GLY A 58 0.30 -17.89 0.12
CA GLY A 58 -0.16 -17.47 1.45
C GLY A 58 -1.50 -18.07 1.86
N GLN A 59 -2.31 -18.57 0.91
CA GLN A 59 -3.62 -19.19 1.18
C GLN A 59 -3.55 -20.41 2.10
N MET A 60 -2.37 -21.03 2.28
CA MET A 60 -2.15 -22.05 3.33
C MET A 60 -2.49 -21.51 4.75
N LEU A 61 -2.42 -20.20 4.94
CA LEU A 61 -2.73 -19.52 6.20
C LEU A 61 -4.18 -18.99 6.27
N SER A 62 -5.00 -19.24 5.25
CA SER A 62 -6.35 -18.68 5.13
C SER A 62 -7.30 -19.06 6.26
N HIS A 63 -7.01 -20.14 6.98
CA HIS A 63 -7.75 -20.59 8.17
C HIS A 63 -7.44 -19.75 9.43
N LEU A 64 -6.35 -18.98 9.43
CA LEU A 64 -5.97 -18.14 10.56
C LEU A 64 -6.75 -16.82 10.52
N ARG A 65 -7.34 -16.46 11.66
CA ARG A 65 -8.10 -15.21 11.80
C ARG A 65 -7.22 -13.99 11.51
N GLU A 66 -5.98 -14.01 11.97
CA GLU A 66 -4.99 -12.96 11.78
C GLU A 66 -4.65 -12.77 10.30
N TYR A 67 -4.68 -13.83 9.50
CA TYR A 67 -4.49 -13.76 8.06
C TYR A 67 -5.66 -13.05 7.38
N GLN A 68 -6.89 -13.51 7.66
CA GLN A 68 -8.11 -12.95 7.08
C GLN A 68 -8.29 -11.47 7.41
N ALA A 69 -7.87 -11.05 8.61
CA ALA A 69 -8.00 -9.68 9.09
C ALA A 69 -7.24 -8.65 8.22
N ILE A 70 -6.25 -9.08 7.42
CA ILE A 70 -5.40 -8.20 6.61
C ILE A 70 -6.13 -7.69 5.35
N SER A 71 -6.99 -8.52 4.75
CA SER A 71 -7.55 -8.31 3.40
C SER A 71 -8.17 -6.92 3.22
N GLU A 72 -9.11 -6.55 4.09
CA GLU A 72 -9.86 -5.30 3.98
C GLU A 72 -8.95 -4.07 4.09
N SER A 73 -8.02 -4.07 5.05
CA SER A 73 -7.07 -2.96 5.20
C SER A 73 -6.10 -2.87 4.03
N HIS A 74 -5.72 -4.00 3.44
CA HIS A 74 -4.84 -4.03 2.27
C HIS A 74 -5.52 -3.43 1.03
N GLU A 75 -6.75 -3.84 0.73
CA GLU A 75 -7.57 -3.25 -0.33
C GLU A 75 -7.76 -1.74 -0.12
N LYS A 76 -8.14 -1.36 1.11
CA LYS A 76 -8.36 0.05 1.48
C LYS A 76 -7.12 0.91 1.26
N LEU A 77 -5.92 0.42 1.61
CA LEU A 77 -4.67 1.16 1.41
C LEU A 77 -4.43 1.46 -0.07
N HIS A 78 -4.57 0.45 -0.92
CA HIS A 78 -4.41 0.60 -2.36
C HIS A 78 -5.42 1.58 -2.96
N GLY A 79 -6.68 1.52 -2.53
CA GLY A 79 -7.70 2.49 -2.90
C GLY A 79 -7.33 3.92 -2.52
N GLN A 80 -6.89 4.15 -1.28
CA GLN A 80 -6.45 5.47 -0.80
C GLN A 80 -5.23 6.00 -1.57
N TYR A 81 -4.28 5.13 -1.92
CA TYR A 81 -3.12 5.52 -2.70
C TYR A 81 -3.53 5.92 -4.14
N LEU A 82 -4.47 5.19 -4.75
CA LEU A 82 -5.04 5.53 -6.04
C LEU A 82 -5.79 6.86 -6.01
N GLU A 83 -6.58 7.13 -4.97
CA GLU A 83 -7.27 8.42 -4.79
C GLU A 83 -6.29 9.60 -4.77
N ILE A 84 -5.20 9.50 -3.99
CA ILE A 84 -4.13 10.50 -3.95
C ILE A 84 -3.54 10.70 -5.34
N PHE A 85 -3.25 9.60 -6.05
CA PHE A 85 -2.69 9.66 -7.39
C PHE A 85 -3.63 10.33 -8.40
N THR A 86 -4.92 10.00 -8.37
CA THR A 86 -5.94 10.59 -9.23
C THR A 86 -6.07 12.09 -9.02
N LEU A 87 -6.09 12.55 -7.75
CA LEU A 87 -6.13 13.97 -7.41
C LEU A 87 -4.95 14.75 -7.99
N LEU A 88 -3.76 14.15 -7.99
CA LEU A 88 -2.53 14.83 -8.42
C LEU A 88 -2.29 14.76 -9.94
N PHE A 89 -2.75 13.72 -10.64
CA PHE A 89 -2.33 13.45 -12.03
C PHE A 89 -3.45 13.27 -13.05
N GLN A 90 -4.63 12.74 -12.68
CA GLN A 90 -5.63 12.37 -13.69
C GLN A 90 -6.50 13.54 -14.16
N ASN A 91 -6.57 14.65 -13.40
CA ASN A 91 -7.25 15.87 -13.85
C ASN A 91 -6.40 16.75 -14.80
N ASN A 92 -5.11 16.42 -15.02
CA ASN A 92 -4.19 17.23 -15.84
C ASN A 92 -4.28 16.93 -17.34
N HIS A 93 -5.12 15.99 -17.79
CA HIS A 93 -5.32 15.74 -19.23
C HIS A 93 -5.97 16.89 -20.00
N LYS A 94 -6.44 17.95 -19.32
CA LYS A 94 -6.87 19.20 -19.96
C LYS A 94 -5.75 20.21 -20.20
N GLU A 95 -4.51 19.98 -19.73
CA GLU A 95 -3.49 21.04 -19.72
C GLU A 95 -2.81 21.34 -21.07
N LYS A 96 -2.90 20.46 -22.08
CA LYS A 96 -2.28 20.77 -23.39
C LYS A 96 -3.00 21.88 -24.15
N THR A 97 -4.26 22.20 -23.80
CA THR A 97 -4.97 23.39 -24.30
C THR A 97 -4.83 24.60 -23.37
N THR A 98 -4.33 24.43 -22.14
CA THR A 98 -4.28 25.47 -21.09
C THR A 98 -2.98 26.27 -21.05
N LEU A 99 -1.92 25.81 -21.73
CA LEU A 99 -0.66 26.57 -21.86
C LEU A 99 -0.86 27.95 -22.52
N PHE A 100 -1.81 28.07 -23.45
CA PHE A 100 -2.18 29.36 -24.06
C PHE A 100 -3.13 30.21 -23.20
N GLN A 101 -3.78 29.63 -22.19
CA GLN A 101 -4.72 30.34 -21.29
C GLN A 101 -4.00 30.89 -20.04
N LYS A 102 -2.83 30.34 -19.70
CA LYS A 102 -1.98 30.70 -18.54
C LYS A 102 -1.30 32.08 -18.63
N LEU A 103 -1.41 32.78 -19.75
CA LEU A 103 -0.92 34.16 -19.89
C LEU A 103 -1.93 35.22 -19.40
N PHE A 104 -3.18 34.85 -19.08
CA PHE A 104 -4.24 35.83 -18.79
C PHE A 104 -5.15 35.55 -17.58
N GLY A 105 -4.82 34.61 -16.68
CA GLY A 105 -5.64 34.48 -15.47
C GLY A 105 -5.15 33.43 -14.49
N SER A 106 -5.06 33.83 -13.22
CA SER A 106 -4.80 33.06 -12.00
C SER A 106 -4.96 31.53 -12.11
N THR A 107 -3.85 30.79 -12.01
CA THR A 107 -3.79 29.32 -12.07
C THR A 107 -3.20 28.67 -10.81
N SER A 108 -3.06 29.41 -9.70
CA SER A 108 -2.50 28.86 -8.45
C SER A 108 -3.51 28.06 -7.60
N ASP A 109 -4.77 28.49 -7.51
CA ASP A 109 -5.72 27.94 -6.52
C ASP A 109 -6.09 26.47 -6.74
N ALA A 110 -6.35 26.05 -7.98
CA ALA A 110 -6.81 24.69 -8.25
C ALA A 110 -5.71 23.62 -8.06
N GLY A 111 -4.44 23.97 -8.29
CA GLY A 111 -3.33 23.05 -8.05
C GLY A 111 -3.03 22.88 -6.55
N ASP A 112 -3.22 23.95 -5.79
CA ASP A 112 -3.04 23.94 -4.33
C ASP A 112 -4.19 23.22 -3.63
N GLU A 113 -5.42 23.35 -4.12
CA GLU A 113 -6.60 22.64 -3.59
C GLU A 113 -6.47 21.11 -3.73
N HIS A 114 -6.12 20.59 -4.91
CA HIS A 114 -5.93 19.14 -5.09
C HIS A 114 -4.79 18.60 -4.21
N ARG A 115 -3.72 19.39 -4.02
CA ARG A 115 -2.63 19.02 -3.10
C ARG A 115 -3.09 19.01 -1.64
N ASN A 116 -3.95 19.93 -1.22
CA ASN A 116 -4.52 19.94 0.12
C ASN A 116 -5.41 18.71 0.35
N GLN A 117 -6.29 18.39 -0.61
CA GLN A 117 -7.11 17.16 -0.57
C GLN A 117 -6.24 15.90 -0.52
N ALA A 118 -5.15 15.86 -1.29
CA ALA A 118 -4.20 14.75 -1.25
C ALA A 118 -3.50 14.64 0.12
N ARG A 119 -3.18 15.76 0.79
CA ARG A 119 -2.63 15.77 2.16
C ARG A 119 -3.62 15.22 3.18
N GLU A 120 -4.91 15.56 3.06
CA GLU A 120 -5.95 14.99 3.92
C GLU A 120 -6.05 13.47 3.73
N LYS A 121 -6.11 13.01 2.48
CA LYS A 121 -6.15 11.58 2.14
C LYS A 121 -4.90 10.83 2.61
N PHE A 122 -3.75 11.49 2.60
CA PHE A 122 -2.49 10.93 3.07
C PHE A 122 -2.51 10.55 4.55
N HIS A 123 -3.25 11.29 5.39
CA HIS A 123 -3.42 10.91 6.80
C HIS A 123 -4.08 9.54 6.92
N PHE A 124 -5.16 9.30 6.17
CA PHE A 124 -5.84 7.99 6.18
C PHE A 124 -4.97 6.88 5.59
N LEU A 125 -4.20 7.16 4.53
CA LEU A 125 -3.23 6.19 3.99
C LEU A 125 -2.22 5.74 5.05
N LYS A 126 -1.67 6.70 5.81
CA LYS A 126 -0.72 6.41 6.89
C LYS A 126 -1.36 5.57 7.99
N GLU A 127 -2.59 5.89 8.40
CA GLU A 127 -3.34 5.12 9.40
C GLU A 127 -3.57 3.68 8.96
N THR A 128 -4.06 3.48 7.74
CA THR A 128 -4.26 2.14 7.17
C THR A 128 -2.93 1.36 7.08
N SER A 129 -1.82 2.01 6.71
CA SER A 129 -0.49 1.37 6.67
C SER A 129 -0.02 0.90 8.06
N MET A 130 -0.26 1.70 9.10
CA MET A 130 0.02 1.30 10.48
C MET A 130 -0.89 0.15 10.94
N GLU A 131 -2.15 0.14 10.53
CA GLU A 131 -3.09 -0.95 10.82
C GLU A 131 -2.64 -2.26 10.18
N ILE A 132 -2.29 -2.25 8.88
CA ILE A 132 -1.73 -3.42 8.19
C ILE A 132 -0.48 -3.92 8.90
N SER A 133 0.43 -3.02 9.26
CA SER A 133 1.67 -3.38 9.97
C SER A 133 1.40 -4.13 11.26
N LYS A 134 0.42 -3.68 12.06
CA LYS A 134 0.01 -4.36 13.30
C LYS A 134 -0.59 -5.74 13.03
N LYS A 135 -1.41 -5.88 11.99
CA LYS A 135 -2.02 -7.17 11.60
C LYS A 135 -0.97 -8.16 11.10
N LEU A 136 0.02 -7.69 10.32
CA LEU A 136 1.17 -8.49 9.90
C LEU A 136 2.01 -8.95 11.10
N ASP A 137 2.27 -8.06 12.07
CA ASP A 137 2.99 -8.41 13.29
C ASP A 137 2.22 -9.43 14.14
N ALA A 138 0.88 -9.34 14.20
CA ALA A 138 0.04 -10.32 14.88
C ALA A 138 0.10 -11.71 14.21
N LEU A 139 -0.03 -11.76 12.89
CA LEU A 139 0.11 -12.99 12.12
C LEU A 139 1.51 -13.61 12.26
N GLU A 140 2.55 -12.78 12.20
CA GLU A 140 3.93 -13.22 12.46
C GLU A 140 4.06 -13.85 13.85
N GLY A 141 3.48 -13.23 14.88
CA GLY A 141 3.47 -13.76 16.24
C GLY A 141 2.82 -15.14 16.34
N VAL A 142 1.66 -15.32 15.70
CA VAL A 142 0.95 -16.61 15.63
C VAL A 142 1.83 -17.67 14.97
N ILE A 143 2.42 -17.37 13.81
CA ILE A 143 3.29 -18.30 13.08
C ILE A 143 4.51 -18.66 13.92
N LEU A 144 5.17 -17.68 14.55
CA LEU A 144 6.36 -17.91 15.36
C LEU A 144 6.06 -18.77 16.60
N ALA A 145 4.88 -18.63 17.21
CA ALA A 145 4.46 -19.40 18.36
C ALA A 145 4.10 -20.87 18.04
N MET A 146 3.70 -21.18 16.80
CA MET A 146 3.45 -22.57 16.37
C MET A 146 4.73 -23.39 16.40
N ASP A 147 4.68 -24.65 16.82
CA ASP A 147 5.79 -25.57 16.54
C ASP A 147 5.83 -25.94 15.04
N ASP A 148 6.94 -26.57 14.63
CA ASP A 148 7.16 -26.91 13.22
C ASP A 148 6.17 -27.94 12.69
N ALA A 149 5.69 -28.87 13.54
CA ALA A 149 4.73 -29.89 13.14
C ALA A 149 3.36 -29.27 12.87
N THR A 150 2.92 -28.37 13.76
CA THR A 150 1.70 -27.60 13.63
C THR A 150 1.74 -26.73 12.38
N PHE A 151 2.86 -26.04 12.13
CA PHE A 151 3.00 -25.20 10.94
C PHE A 151 2.94 -26.02 9.65
N GLN A 152 3.62 -27.17 9.58
CA GLN A 152 3.59 -28.03 8.38
C GLN A 152 2.22 -28.63 8.12
N ALA A 153 1.39 -28.82 9.14
CA ALA A 153 0.01 -29.29 9.00
C ALA A 153 -0.95 -28.25 8.38
N LEU A 154 -0.52 -26.99 8.21
CA LEU A 154 -1.30 -25.95 7.51
C LEU A 154 -1.18 -26.01 5.98
N ARG A 155 -0.22 -26.79 5.45
CA ARG A 155 0.04 -26.91 4.02
C ARG A 155 -0.88 -27.89 3.31
#